data_AF-A0A1Y2B9N7-F1
#
_entry.id   AF-A0A1Y2B9N7-F1
#
_cell.length_a   1.000
_cell.length_b   1.000
_cell.length_c   1.000
_cell.angle_alpha   90.00
_cell.angle_beta   90.00
_cell.angle_gamma   90.00
#
_symmetry.space_group_name_H-M   'P 1'
#
loop_
_entity.id
_entity.type
_entity.pdbx_description
1 polymer ?
#
loop_
_entity_poly.entity_id
_entity_poly.type
_entity_poly.pdbx_seq_one_letter_code
_entity_poly.pdbx_strand_id
1 'polypeptide(L)'
;MDNGFTTGSACSTSQGSCDAGTDVYVCMTQLAQQCGSSFEPWMGLDVCGGHASPYHNHQDPLCLYDHAASGHSPLVGFALDGYGIYGVKEATYSFPTDLDWCGGHTGVVPAFTLNGVTYPSTSVYHYHIQTNAPFTLGCYGPASSYAVCAAMYSTCGTGYSTLTGTGGCSYSYDTDCPCFGSALTYTKNQMCGVSTTVPAAITYTPWGSSSGGLSGGAIAGIVIGSIIGFVALIGVGLFIRNRMGKTRTVPLKSEGEGK
;
A
#
# COMPACT_ATOMS: atom_id res chain seq x y z
N MET A 1 3.10 -5.48 4.61
CA MET A 1 2.46 -6.01 5.83
C MET A 1 2.83 -5.12 7.00
N ASP A 2 2.05 -5.15 8.07
CA ASP A 2 2.26 -4.27 9.23
C ASP A 2 3.40 -4.77 10.13
N ASN A 3 4.02 -3.84 10.86
CA ASN A 3 5.10 -4.15 11.84
C ASN A 3 4.57 -4.76 13.15
N GLY A 4 3.26 -5.00 13.26
CA GLY A 4 2.62 -5.50 14.47
C GLY A 4 2.58 -4.49 15.61
N PHE A 5 2.03 -4.93 16.74
CA PHE A 5 1.91 -4.15 17.98
C PHE A 5 2.43 -4.98 19.15
N THR A 6 3.40 -4.44 19.89
CA THR A 6 3.89 -5.04 21.11
C THR A 6 3.01 -4.67 22.30
N THR A 7 2.96 -5.50 23.34
CA THR A 7 2.17 -5.23 24.55
C THR A 7 2.39 -3.82 25.09
N GLY A 8 1.30 -3.09 25.33
CA GLY A 8 1.32 -1.72 25.84
C GLY A 8 1.61 -0.64 24.78
N SER A 9 1.82 -1.00 23.51
CA SER A 9 1.98 0.01 22.45
C SER A 9 0.64 0.56 21.95
N ALA A 10 -0.42 -0.27 22.01
CA ALA A 10 -1.75 0.10 21.52
C ALA A 10 -2.72 0.55 22.63
N CYS A 11 -2.30 0.41 23.88
CA CYS A 11 -3.18 0.44 25.04
C CYS A 11 -2.45 1.06 26.23
N SER A 12 -3.14 1.86 27.03
CA SER A 12 -2.57 2.44 28.26
C SER A 12 -2.34 1.40 29.37
N THR A 13 -2.93 0.20 29.22
CA THR A 13 -2.69 -0.98 30.03
C THR A 13 -1.58 -1.82 29.41
N SER A 14 -0.88 -2.66 30.19
CA SER A 14 0.11 -3.64 29.68
C SER A 14 -0.56 -4.80 28.92
N GLN A 15 -1.47 -4.51 28.00
CA GLN A 15 -2.23 -5.43 27.17
C GLN A 15 -2.15 -4.99 25.69
N GLY A 16 -2.79 -5.74 24.80
CA GLY A 16 -2.85 -5.39 23.37
C GLY A 16 -1.56 -5.75 22.64
N SER A 17 -1.56 -6.89 21.98
CA SER A 17 -0.49 -7.25 21.05
C SER A 17 -1.05 -7.92 19.80
N CYS A 18 -0.28 -7.83 18.73
CA CYS A 18 -0.60 -8.42 17.44
C CYS A 18 0.72 -8.60 16.68
N ASP A 19 0.91 -9.79 16.09
CA ASP A 19 2.16 -10.11 15.41
C ASP A 19 2.31 -9.31 14.11
N ALA A 20 3.55 -8.96 13.79
CA ALA A 20 3.90 -8.42 12.48
C ALA A 20 3.52 -9.42 11.38
N GLY A 21 3.32 -8.93 10.16
CA GLY A 21 2.98 -9.82 9.05
C GLY A 21 1.51 -10.24 9.01
N THR A 22 0.64 -9.65 9.83
CA THR A 22 -0.80 -9.95 9.86
C THR A 22 -1.64 -8.88 9.15
N ASP A 23 -2.91 -9.20 8.89
CA ASP A 23 -3.91 -8.25 8.38
C ASP A 23 -4.24 -7.21 9.45
N VAL A 24 -4.06 -5.93 9.10
CA VAL A 24 -4.27 -4.78 9.99
C VAL A 24 -5.70 -4.71 10.51
N TYR A 25 -6.69 -5.05 9.69
CA TYR A 25 -8.08 -5.02 10.15
C TYR A 25 -8.30 -6.03 11.27
N VAL A 26 -7.85 -7.27 11.11
CA VAL A 26 -8.00 -8.29 12.16
C VAL A 26 -7.16 -7.95 13.38
N CYS A 27 -5.94 -7.46 13.15
CA CYS A 27 -5.05 -6.92 14.19
C CYS A 27 -5.76 -5.85 15.05
N MET A 28 -6.39 -4.85 14.41
CA MET A 28 -7.11 -3.79 15.10
C MET A 28 -8.34 -4.33 15.85
N THR A 29 -9.07 -5.30 15.28
CA THR A 29 -10.20 -5.91 16.00
C THR A 29 -9.75 -6.67 17.25
N GLN A 30 -8.61 -7.35 17.20
CA GLN A 30 -8.00 -8.01 18.36
C GLN A 30 -7.60 -6.98 19.43
N LEU A 31 -6.92 -5.90 19.03
CA LEU A 31 -6.48 -4.86 19.95
C LEU A 31 -7.68 -4.17 20.62
N ALA A 32 -8.73 -3.86 19.85
CA ALA A 32 -9.96 -3.29 20.38
C ALA A 32 -10.61 -4.20 21.43
N GLN A 33 -10.57 -5.53 21.23
CA GLN A 33 -11.07 -6.49 22.22
C GLN A 33 -10.18 -6.58 23.47
N GLN A 34 -8.87 -6.68 23.28
CA GLN A 34 -7.92 -6.85 24.38
C GLN A 34 -7.84 -5.60 25.27
N CYS A 35 -8.05 -4.42 24.71
CA CYS A 35 -7.82 -3.15 25.39
C CYS A 35 -9.10 -2.42 25.77
N GLY A 36 -10.24 -2.81 25.21
CA GLY A 36 -11.53 -2.21 25.50
C GLY A 36 -11.49 -0.69 25.31
N SER A 37 -11.90 0.05 26.32
CA SER A 37 -11.90 1.53 26.29
C SER A 37 -10.52 2.18 26.26
N SER A 38 -9.45 1.40 26.45
CA SER A 38 -8.07 1.90 26.43
C SER A 38 -7.43 1.79 25.04
N PHE A 39 -8.15 1.23 24.06
CA PHE A 39 -7.70 1.18 22.68
C PHE A 39 -7.76 2.57 22.06
N GLU A 40 -6.65 2.99 21.45
CA GLU A 40 -6.51 4.28 20.78
C GLU A 40 -6.87 4.14 19.28
N PRO A 41 -8.08 4.56 18.84
CA PRO A 41 -8.59 4.20 17.52
C PRO A 41 -7.84 4.83 16.34
N TRP A 42 -7.10 5.91 16.59
CA TRP A 42 -6.28 6.59 15.58
C TRP A 42 -5.08 5.76 15.11
N MET A 43 -4.75 4.67 15.81
CA MET A 43 -3.73 3.70 15.41
C MET A 43 -4.24 2.70 14.36
N GLY A 44 -5.53 2.71 14.07
CA GLY A 44 -6.15 1.87 13.06
C GLY A 44 -6.27 2.53 11.70
N LEU A 45 -6.87 1.80 10.77
CA LEU A 45 -7.12 2.27 9.41
C LEU A 45 -8.20 3.37 9.40
N ASP A 46 -7.98 4.39 8.59
CA ASP A 46 -8.99 5.37 8.27
C ASP A 46 -10.01 4.84 7.24
N VAL A 47 -10.96 5.69 6.86
CA VAL A 47 -12.02 5.36 5.87
C VAL A 47 -11.48 5.11 4.46
N CYS A 48 -10.23 5.47 4.19
CA CYS A 48 -9.56 5.27 2.92
C CYS A 48 -8.75 3.97 2.88
N GLY A 49 -8.71 3.19 3.97
CA GLY A 49 -7.99 1.91 4.04
C GLY A 49 -6.50 2.06 4.37
N GLY A 50 -6.09 3.22 4.86
CA GLY A 50 -4.69 3.54 5.18
C GLY A 50 -4.52 4.26 6.50
N HIS A 51 -3.26 4.42 6.91
CA HIS A 51 -2.88 5.15 8.13
C HIS A 51 -1.39 5.52 8.13
N ALA A 52 -0.90 5.96 9.29
CA ALA A 52 0.48 6.30 9.62
C ALA A 52 1.09 7.50 8.86
N SER A 53 2.35 7.82 9.19
CA SER A 53 3.16 8.86 8.54
C SER A 53 4.55 8.31 8.21
N PRO A 54 4.97 8.25 6.93
CA PRO A 54 4.20 8.65 5.75
C PRO A 54 2.96 7.78 5.57
N TYR A 55 1.90 8.40 5.04
CA TYR A 55 0.61 7.74 4.83
C TYR A 55 0.73 6.59 3.82
N HIS A 56 0.20 5.43 4.18
CA HIS A 56 0.14 4.27 3.30
C HIS A 56 -1.10 3.42 3.55
N ASN A 57 -1.52 2.67 2.53
CA ASN A 57 -2.70 1.81 2.58
C ASN A 57 -2.30 0.39 2.97
N HIS A 58 -3.12 -0.25 3.80
CA HIS A 58 -3.00 -1.68 4.11
C HIS A 58 -4.14 -2.50 3.54
N GLN A 59 -5.20 -1.84 3.09
CA GLN A 59 -6.37 -2.44 2.45
C GLN A 59 -6.60 -1.82 1.08
N ASP A 60 -7.72 -2.18 0.46
CA ASP A 60 -8.25 -1.50 -0.72
C ASP A 60 -8.24 0.02 -0.50
N PRO A 61 -7.51 0.80 -1.32
CA PRO A 61 -7.40 2.23 -1.15
C PRO A 61 -8.69 2.92 -1.64
N LEU A 62 -9.74 2.82 -0.83
CA LEU A 62 -11.13 3.20 -1.15
C LEU A 62 -11.25 4.62 -1.70
N CYS A 63 -10.38 5.53 -1.27
CA CYS A 63 -10.38 6.94 -1.67
C CYS A 63 -9.58 7.25 -2.93
N LEU A 64 -8.83 6.29 -3.49
CA LEU A 64 -8.01 6.51 -4.68
C LEU A 64 -8.76 6.28 -5.99
N TYR A 65 -9.92 5.61 -5.96
CA TYR A 65 -10.71 5.36 -7.15
C TYR A 65 -12.20 5.13 -6.85
N ASP A 66 -13.05 5.35 -7.86
CA ASP A 66 -14.50 5.10 -7.75
C ASP A 66 -14.80 3.60 -7.88
N HIS A 67 -15.30 3.01 -6.79
CA HIS A 67 -15.68 1.60 -6.74
C HIS A 67 -17.03 1.33 -7.38
N ALA A 68 -17.86 2.35 -7.57
CA ALA A 68 -19.14 2.26 -8.25
C ALA A 68 -19.00 2.38 -9.77
N ALA A 69 -17.84 2.81 -10.27
CA ALA A 69 -17.57 2.88 -11.70
C ALA A 69 -17.84 1.52 -12.38
N SER A 70 -18.42 1.61 -13.58
CA SER A 70 -18.62 0.46 -14.46
C SER A 70 -17.36 0.17 -15.25
N GLY A 71 -17.20 -1.08 -15.68
CA GLY A 71 -16.02 -1.54 -16.41
C GLY A 71 -14.85 -1.98 -15.54
N HIS A 72 -13.69 -2.09 -16.18
CA HIS A 72 -12.41 -2.38 -15.54
C HIS A 72 -12.02 -1.22 -14.62
N SER A 73 -11.51 -1.55 -13.42
CA SER A 73 -11.04 -0.54 -12.47
C SER A 73 -9.91 0.30 -13.07
N PRO A 74 -9.73 1.56 -12.64
CA PRO A 74 -8.64 2.39 -13.15
C PRO A 74 -7.28 1.92 -12.63
N LEU A 75 -6.23 2.40 -13.29
CA LEU A 75 -4.84 2.28 -12.81
C LEU A 75 -4.71 3.09 -11.50
N VAL A 76 -4.29 2.44 -10.43
CA VAL A 76 -4.06 3.02 -9.10
C VAL A 76 -2.59 3.38 -8.91
N GLY A 77 -1.68 2.57 -9.46
CA GLY A 77 -0.24 2.79 -9.34
C GLY A 77 0.58 1.78 -10.14
N PHE A 78 1.89 1.75 -9.89
CA PHE A 78 2.81 0.78 -10.50
C PHE A 78 3.57 0.04 -9.41
N ALA A 79 3.75 -1.26 -9.60
CA ALA A 79 4.69 -2.06 -8.82
C ALA A 79 6.13 -1.75 -9.26
N LEU A 80 7.12 -2.11 -8.43
CA LEU A 80 8.54 -1.81 -8.72
C LEU A 80 9.12 -2.64 -9.87
N ASP A 81 8.44 -3.72 -10.26
CA ASP A 81 8.73 -4.48 -11.48
C ASP A 81 8.23 -3.79 -12.77
N GLY A 82 7.51 -2.68 -12.62
CA GLY A 82 7.00 -1.85 -13.72
C GLY A 82 5.59 -2.20 -14.19
N TYR A 83 4.94 -3.22 -13.64
CA TYR A 83 3.57 -3.56 -14.01
C TYR A 83 2.55 -2.67 -13.27
N GLY A 84 1.43 -2.40 -13.95
CA GLY A 84 0.34 -1.60 -13.39
C GLY A 84 -0.41 -2.34 -12.28
N ILE A 85 -0.86 -1.58 -11.28
CA ILE A 85 -1.78 -2.03 -10.24
C ILE A 85 -3.12 -1.33 -10.49
N TYR A 86 -4.14 -2.10 -10.81
CA TYR A 86 -5.50 -1.63 -11.07
C TYR A 86 -6.39 -1.89 -9.86
N GLY A 87 -7.51 -1.18 -9.73
CA GLY A 87 -8.48 -1.45 -8.66
C GLY A 87 -9.13 -2.84 -8.77
N VAL A 88 -10.10 -3.12 -7.91
CA VAL A 88 -10.63 -4.48 -7.69
C VAL A 88 -11.36 -5.17 -8.87
N LYS A 89 -11.77 -4.44 -9.92
CA LYS A 89 -12.58 -5.00 -11.02
C LYS A 89 -11.79 -5.20 -12.29
N GLU A 90 -11.98 -6.35 -12.93
CA GLU A 90 -11.46 -6.70 -14.27
C GLU A 90 -12.43 -6.23 -15.37
N ALA A 91 -13.73 -6.30 -15.09
CA ALA A 91 -14.74 -5.83 -16.03
C ALA A 91 -15.97 -5.33 -15.26
N THR A 92 -17.03 -4.98 -16.00
CA THR A 92 -18.25 -4.42 -15.45
C THR A 92 -18.82 -5.28 -14.33
N TYR A 93 -18.60 -4.81 -13.10
CA TYR A 93 -19.01 -5.45 -11.85
C TYR A 93 -18.43 -6.85 -11.59
N SER A 94 -17.34 -7.24 -12.26
CA SER A 94 -16.69 -8.53 -12.04
C SER A 94 -15.27 -8.38 -11.49
N PHE A 95 -14.99 -9.09 -10.41
CA PHE A 95 -13.64 -9.32 -9.92
C PHE A 95 -12.90 -10.28 -10.89
N PRO A 96 -11.56 -10.17 -11.02
CA PRO A 96 -10.77 -11.18 -11.71
C PRO A 96 -10.91 -12.55 -11.03
N THR A 97 -10.87 -13.62 -11.81
CA THR A 97 -11.07 -15.01 -11.31
C THR A 97 -9.86 -15.92 -11.54
N ASP A 98 -8.83 -15.36 -12.19
CA ASP A 98 -7.65 -16.04 -12.70
C ASP A 98 -6.36 -15.35 -12.22
N LEU A 99 -6.43 -14.63 -11.09
CA LEU A 99 -5.25 -14.07 -10.45
C LEU A 99 -4.27 -15.18 -10.04
N ASP A 100 -3.01 -14.92 -10.31
CA ASP A 100 -1.88 -15.75 -9.91
C ASP A 100 -1.52 -15.54 -8.44
N TRP A 101 -0.47 -16.22 -7.97
CA TRP A 101 -0.09 -16.20 -6.55
C TRP A 101 0.51 -14.86 -6.08
N CYS A 102 0.75 -13.91 -6.98
CA CYS A 102 1.12 -12.53 -6.66
C CYS A 102 -0.08 -11.56 -6.68
N GLY A 103 -1.27 -12.02 -7.11
CA GLY A 103 -2.46 -11.19 -7.25
C GLY A 103 -2.53 -10.47 -8.60
N GLY A 104 -1.85 -10.97 -9.62
CA GLY A 104 -1.89 -10.43 -10.98
C GLY A 104 -2.25 -11.47 -12.03
N HIS A 105 -2.48 -11.03 -13.27
CA HIS A 105 -2.76 -11.90 -14.40
C HIS A 105 -2.43 -11.19 -15.72
N THR A 106 -2.49 -11.90 -16.85
CA THR A 106 -2.39 -11.28 -18.18
C THR A 106 -3.78 -11.10 -18.76
N GLY A 107 -4.24 -9.84 -18.81
CA GLY A 107 -5.57 -9.47 -19.27
C GLY A 107 -5.53 -8.19 -20.11
N VAL A 108 -6.68 -7.75 -20.62
CA VAL A 108 -6.78 -6.50 -21.40
C VAL A 108 -7.05 -5.35 -20.45
N VAL A 109 -6.09 -4.42 -20.37
CA VAL A 109 -6.28 -3.19 -19.59
C VAL A 109 -6.89 -2.08 -20.47
N PRO A 110 -7.71 -1.18 -19.89
CA PRO A 110 -8.26 -0.05 -20.63
C PRO A 110 -7.17 0.94 -21.03
N ALA A 111 -7.43 1.73 -22.09
CA ALA A 111 -6.58 2.86 -22.44
C ALA A 111 -6.58 3.88 -21.30
N PHE A 112 -5.42 4.47 -21.01
CA PHE A 112 -5.29 5.50 -19.98
C PHE A 112 -4.29 6.58 -20.40
N THR A 113 -4.42 7.76 -19.82
CA THR A 113 -3.49 8.87 -20.05
C THR A 113 -2.76 9.21 -18.76
N LEU A 114 -1.44 9.19 -18.79
CA LEU A 114 -0.58 9.58 -17.67
C LEU A 114 0.38 10.66 -18.15
N ASN A 115 0.40 11.82 -17.47
CA ASN A 115 1.27 12.95 -17.80
C ASN A 115 1.18 13.39 -19.28
N GLY A 116 -0.02 13.36 -19.86
CA GLY A 116 -0.25 13.74 -21.27
C GLY A 116 0.13 12.67 -22.30
N VAL A 117 0.66 11.52 -21.86
CA VAL A 117 0.93 10.37 -22.74
C VAL A 117 -0.23 9.39 -22.64
N THR A 118 -0.84 9.07 -23.79
CA THR A 118 -1.92 8.08 -23.88
C THR A 118 -1.37 6.72 -24.23
N TYR A 119 -1.69 5.75 -23.38
CA TYR A 119 -1.40 4.34 -23.57
C TYR A 119 -2.67 3.67 -24.12
N PRO A 120 -2.58 2.94 -25.24
CA PRO A 120 -3.74 2.25 -25.80
C PRO A 120 -4.16 1.09 -24.91
N SER A 121 -5.39 0.63 -25.09
CA SER A 121 -5.81 -0.65 -24.51
C SER A 121 -4.94 -1.77 -25.07
N THR A 122 -4.44 -2.63 -24.19
CA THR A 122 -3.49 -3.68 -24.55
C THR A 122 -3.64 -4.88 -23.63
N SER A 123 -3.30 -6.06 -24.13
CA SER A 123 -3.13 -7.23 -23.27
C SER A 123 -1.75 -7.19 -22.64
N VAL A 124 -1.69 -7.18 -21.31
CA VAL A 124 -0.46 -7.10 -20.53
C VAL A 124 -0.64 -7.73 -19.17
N TYR A 125 0.44 -8.23 -18.59
CA TYR A 125 0.45 -8.64 -17.20
C TYR A 125 0.25 -7.42 -16.29
N HIS A 126 -0.66 -7.51 -15.33
CA HIS A 126 -0.96 -6.45 -14.37
C HIS A 126 -1.56 -7.04 -13.09
N TYR A 127 -1.53 -6.24 -12.02
CA TYR A 127 -2.06 -6.59 -10.72
C TYR A 127 -3.43 -5.96 -10.50
N HIS A 128 -4.24 -6.59 -9.66
CA HIS A 128 -5.47 -6.00 -9.13
C HIS A 128 -5.34 -5.78 -7.64
N ILE A 129 -5.86 -4.68 -7.11
CA ILE A 129 -6.25 -4.59 -5.71
C ILE A 129 -7.23 -5.74 -5.41
N GLN A 130 -7.13 -6.34 -4.23
CA GLN A 130 -7.95 -7.46 -3.79
C GLN A 130 -8.78 -7.08 -2.57
N THR A 131 -9.94 -7.70 -2.41
CA THR A 131 -10.82 -7.49 -1.26
C THR A 131 -10.43 -8.31 -0.03
N ASN A 132 -9.43 -9.17 -0.18
CA ASN A 132 -8.83 -9.97 0.88
C ASN A 132 -7.31 -9.77 0.84
N ALA A 133 -6.62 -10.11 1.94
CA ALA A 133 -5.16 -10.11 1.99
C ALA A 133 -4.57 -10.87 0.78
N PRO A 134 -3.49 -10.36 0.16
CA PRO A 134 -2.64 -9.24 0.60
C PRO A 134 -3.14 -7.83 0.23
N PHE A 135 -4.38 -7.69 -0.27
CA PHE A 135 -5.08 -6.45 -0.66
C PHE A 135 -4.47 -5.66 -1.82
N THR A 136 -3.16 -5.49 -1.91
CA THR A 136 -2.53 -4.69 -2.98
C THR A 136 -1.61 -5.53 -3.83
N LEU A 137 -0.55 -6.09 -3.23
CA LEU A 137 0.48 -6.81 -3.96
C LEU A 137 1.02 -7.94 -3.09
N GLY A 138 1.02 -9.15 -3.64
CA GLY A 138 1.62 -10.29 -3.00
C GLY A 138 3.12 -10.33 -3.19
N CYS A 139 3.52 -10.45 -4.45
CA CYS A 139 4.90 -10.53 -4.93
C CYS A 139 5.06 -9.85 -6.29
N TYR A 140 6.28 -9.81 -6.82
CA TYR A 140 6.52 -9.45 -8.23
C TYR A 140 6.42 -10.71 -9.09
N GLY A 141 5.28 -10.84 -9.78
CA GLY A 141 4.95 -11.98 -10.62
C GLY A 141 5.50 -11.87 -12.05
N PRO A 142 5.10 -12.81 -12.93
CA PRO A 142 4.07 -13.83 -12.70
C PRO A 142 4.50 -14.97 -11.75
N ALA A 143 3.57 -15.49 -10.94
CA ALA A 143 3.78 -16.65 -10.07
C ALA A 143 2.73 -17.74 -10.29
N SER A 144 3.07 -18.76 -11.08
CA SER A 144 2.15 -19.84 -11.48
C SER A 144 1.77 -20.82 -10.36
N SER A 145 2.43 -20.77 -9.20
CA SER A 145 2.14 -21.65 -8.07
C SER A 145 2.49 -20.98 -6.74
N TYR A 146 1.88 -21.48 -5.66
CA TYR A 146 2.21 -21.07 -4.30
C TYR A 146 3.71 -21.17 -4.03
N ALA A 147 4.34 -22.25 -4.45
CA ALA A 147 5.78 -22.46 -4.24
C ALA A 147 6.65 -21.38 -4.90
N VAL A 148 6.24 -20.85 -6.05
CA VAL A 148 6.96 -19.74 -6.73
C VAL A 148 6.85 -18.46 -5.92
N CYS A 149 5.65 -18.13 -5.42
CA CYS A 149 5.47 -16.97 -4.54
C CYS A 149 6.20 -17.15 -3.20
N ALA A 150 5.96 -18.27 -2.52
CA ALA A 150 6.51 -18.56 -1.20
C ALA A 150 8.05 -18.54 -1.18
N ALA A 151 8.70 -18.99 -2.27
CA ALA A 151 10.15 -18.95 -2.40
C ALA A 151 10.75 -17.53 -2.35
N MET A 152 9.94 -16.48 -2.54
CA MET A 152 10.36 -15.09 -2.42
C MET A 152 10.40 -14.59 -0.96
N TYR A 153 9.85 -15.37 -0.02
CA TYR A 153 9.72 -15.00 1.39
C TYR A 153 10.33 -16.09 2.27
N SER A 154 11.45 -15.78 2.93
CA SER A 154 12.21 -16.77 3.71
C SER A 154 11.44 -17.40 4.88
N THR A 155 10.41 -16.73 5.39
CA THR A 155 9.60 -17.16 6.54
C THR A 155 8.22 -17.69 6.13
N CYS A 156 7.85 -17.60 4.85
CA CYS A 156 6.56 -18.11 4.39
C CYS A 156 6.47 -19.64 4.58
N GLY A 157 5.35 -20.09 5.13
CA GLY A 157 5.04 -21.48 5.47
C GLY A 157 5.59 -21.91 6.83
N THR A 158 6.14 -20.99 7.62
CA THR A 158 6.82 -21.33 8.89
C THR A 158 6.41 -20.45 10.08
N GLY A 159 5.91 -19.25 9.85
CA GLY A 159 5.50 -18.31 10.90
C GLY A 159 3.99 -18.29 11.04
N TYR A 160 3.40 -19.11 11.90
CA TYR A 160 1.93 -19.11 12.07
C TYR A 160 1.50 -18.36 13.33
N SER A 161 0.57 -17.43 13.16
CA SER A 161 -0.05 -16.65 14.24
C SER A 161 -1.56 -16.79 14.20
N THR A 162 -2.17 -16.94 15.38
CA THR A 162 -3.64 -16.95 15.50
C THR A 162 -4.11 -15.62 16.05
N LEU A 163 -4.86 -14.87 15.26
CA LEU A 163 -5.52 -13.65 15.71
C LEU A 163 -6.99 -13.90 16.03
N THR A 164 -7.50 -13.28 17.09
CA THR A 164 -8.92 -13.31 17.44
C THR A 164 -9.58 -12.01 17.00
N GLY A 165 -10.47 -12.08 16.02
CA GLY A 165 -11.28 -10.96 15.58
C GLY A 165 -12.66 -10.90 16.24
N THR A 166 -13.52 -10.03 15.70
CA THR A 166 -14.85 -9.71 16.25
C THR A 166 -15.70 -10.96 16.51
N GLY A 167 -16.36 -11.03 17.67
CA GLY A 167 -17.27 -12.12 18.02
C GLY A 167 -16.59 -13.42 18.45
N GLY A 168 -15.28 -13.40 18.74
CA GLY A 168 -14.51 -14.58 19.14
C GLY A 168 -14.02 -15.43 17.96
N CYS A 169 -14.08 -14.91 16.74
CA CYS A 169 -13.57 -15.60 15.55
C CYS A 169 -12.04 -15.67 15.61
N SER A 170 -11.45 -16.84 15.38
CA SER A 170 -9.99 -16.98 15.24
C SER A 170 -9.58 -17.14 13.79
N TYR A 171 -8.48 -16.49 13.41
CA TYR A 171 -7.89 -16.48 12.08
C TYR A 171 -6.43 -16.93 12.19
N SER A 172 -6.03 -17.93 11.41
CA SER A 172 -4.62 -18.34 11.32
C SER A 172 -3.96 -17.63 10.15
N TYR A 173 -2.89 -16.89 10.44
CA TYR A 173 -2.06 -16.21 9.48
C TYR A 173 -0.72 -16.91 9.39
N ASP A 174 -0.23 -17.12 8.17
CA ASP A 174 1.19 -17.34 7.92
C ASP A 174 1.82 -15.95 7.76
N THR A 175 2.40 -15.48 8.86
CA THR A 175 3.03 -14.18 8.94
C THR A 175 4.14 -14.08 7.92
N ASP A 176 4.24 -12.90 7.30
CA ASP A 176 5.22 -12.61 6.26
C ASP A 176 5.10 -13.52 5.01
N CYS A 177 3.94 -14.12 4.77
CA CYS A 177 3.62 -14.83 3.52
C CYS A 177 2.49 -14.14 2.72
N PRO A 178 2.77 -13.08 1.95
CA PRO A 178 1.77 -12.34 1.17
C PRO A 178 1.31 -13.06 -0.11
N CYS A 179 1.29 -14.40 -0.17
CA CYS A 179 0.87 -15.11 -1.37
C CYS A 179 -0.65 -15.13 -1.54
N PHE A 180 -1.13 -14.59 -2.66
CA PHE A 180 -2.56 -14.56 -2.99
C PHE A 180 -3.11 -15.98 -3.12
N GLY A 181 -4.31 -16.23 -2.56
CA GLY A 181 -4.99 -17.53 -2.70
C GLY A 181 -4.40 -18.68 -1.88
N SER A 182 -3.34 -18.45 -1.10
CA SER A 182 -2.87 -19.43 -0.11
C SER A 182 -4.01 -19.76 0.84
N ALA A 183 -4.15 -21.01 1.26
CA ALA A 183 -5.32 -21.51 2.03
C ALA A 183 -5.51 -20.86 3.43
N LEU A 184 -4.79 -19.77 3.69
CA LEU A 184 -4.89 -18.87 4.84
C LEU A 184 -5.56 -17.53 4.44
N THR A 185 -5.85 -17.38 3.14
CA THR A 185 -6.81 -16.45 2.57
C THR A 185 -8.18 -16.89 3.06
N TYR A 186 -8.64 -16.26 4.14
CA TYR A 186 -10.04 -16.16 4.54
C TYR A 186 -11.01 -17.07 3.76
N THR A 187 -11.35 -18.25 4.31
CA THR A 187 -12.77 -18.60 4.20
C THR A 187 -13.49 -17.54 5.03
N LYS A 188 -14.27 -16.67 4.38
CA LYS A 188 -15.33 -15.90 5.04
C LYS A 188 -16.46 -16.82 5.58
N ASN A 189 -16.12 -18.07 5.89
CA ASN A 189 -16.95 -19.10 6.45
C ASN A 189 -16.10 -20.01 7.35
N GLN A 190 -16.49 -20.03 8.63
CA GLN A 190 -16.34 -21.14 9.58
C GLN A 190 -15.00 -21.17 10.34
N MET A 191 -14.89 -20.42 11.44
CA MET A 191 -15.27 -20.98 12.76
C MET A 191 -16.40 -20.28 13.52
N CYS A 192 -17.03 -19.25 12.97
CA CYS A 192 -18.29 -18.72 13.52
C CYS A 192 -19.35 -18.73 12.43
N GLY A 193 -20.45 -19.46 12.68
CA GLY A 193 -21.60 -19.51 11.78
C GLY A 193 -22.12 -18.10 11.50
N VAL A 194 -22.53 -17.88 10.25
CA VAL A 194 -23.23 -16.69 9.82
C VAL A 194 -24.50 -16.53 10.67
N SER A 195 -24.47 -15.64 11.66
CA SER A 195 -25.70 -15.09 12.23
C SER A 195 -26.17 -13.98 11.32
N THR A 196 -27.29 -14.19 10.64
CA THR A 196 -27.97 -13.20 9.78
C THR A 196 -28.63 -12.07 10.55
N THR A 197 -28.43 -12.01 11.87
CA THR A 197 -28.85 -10.90 12.72
C THR A 197 -27.67 -9.95 12.91
N VAL A 198 -27.71 -8.83 12.19
CA VAL A 198 -26.83 -7.67 12.41
C VAL A 198 -27.00 -7.24 13.88
N PRO A 199 -25.97 -7.36 14.75
CA PRO A 199 -26.02 -6.70 16.04
C PRO A 199 -26.13 -5.20 15.77
N ALA A 200 -27.03 -4.53 16.49
CA ALA A 200 -27.21 -3.09 16.38
C ALA A 200 -25.83 -2.39 16.41
N ALA A 201 -25.60 -1.59 15.38
CA ALA A 201 -24.35 -0.92 15.07
C ALA A 201 -23.57 -0.51 16.32
N ILE A 202 -22.30 -0.92 16.38
CA ILE A 202 -21.30 -0.01 16.93
C ILE A 202 -21.32 1.17 15.98
N THR A 203 -22.08 2.20 16.35
CA THR A 203 -22.01 3.51 15.75
C THR A 203 -20.58 4.00 15.86
N TYR A 204 -19.78 3.75 14.83
CA TYR A 204 -18.70 4.67 14.49
C TYR A 204 -19.39 5.99 14.18
N THR A 205 -19.32 6.94 15.11
CA THR A 205 -19.58 8.34 14.76
C THR A 205 -18.54 8.68 13.70
N PRO A 206 -18.93 8.98 12.45
CA PRO A 206 -17.98 9.50 11.48
C PRO A 206 -17.40 10.77 12.10
N TRP A 207 -16.07 10.82 12.25
CA TRP A 207 -15.43 12.10 12.47
C TRP A 207 -15.87 13.00 11.32
N GLY A 208 -16.46 14.15 11.67
CA GLY A 208 -17.22 14.99 10.77
C GLY A 208 -16.53 15.16 9.42
N SER A 209 -17.27 14.88 8.35
CA SER A 209 -16.93 15.25 7.00
C SER A 209 -16.72 16.76 6.94
N SER A 210 -15.49 17.23 7.10
CA SER A 210 -15.09 18.46 6.44
C SER A 210 -14.93 18.11 4.97
N SER A 211 -16.01 18.32 4.22
CA SER A 211 -16.01 18.39 2.76
C SER A 211 -15.17 19.60 2.33
N GLY A 212 -13.86 19.47 2.45
CA GLY A 212 -12.85 20.39 1.97
C GLY A 212 -11.94 19.62 1.02
N GLY A 213 -12.49 19.21 -0.13
CA GLY A 213 -11.66 18.71 -1.22
C GLY A 213 -10.57 19.73 -1.51
N LEU A 214 -9.32 19.27 -1.60
CA LEU A 214 -8.22 20.12 -2.06
C LEU A 214 -8.59 20.59 -3.47
N SER A 215 -8.87 21.88 -3.62
CA SER A 215 -9.11 22.45 -4.94
C SER A 215 -7.84 22.22 -5.77
N GLY A 216 -8.00 21.99 -7.08
CA GLY A 216 -6.89 21.78 -8.01
C GLY A 216 -5.81 22.86 -8.01
N GLY A 217 -5.97 23.95 -7.25
CA GLY A 217 -4.94 24.95 -6.99
C GLY A 217 -3.82 24.51 -6.03
N ALA A 218 -4.03 23.54 -5.13
CA ALA A 218 -2.99 23.11 -4.17
C ALA A 218 -1.85 22.33 -4.83
N ILE A 219 -2.16 21.55 -5.87
CA ILE A 219 -1.18 20.77 -6.65
C ILE A 219 -0.41 21.68 -7.63
N ALA A 220 -1.05 22.76 -8.12
CA ALA A 220 -0.40 23.74 -8.99
C ALA A 220 0.73 24.52 -8.26
N GLY A 221 0.57 24.79 -6.96
CA GLY A 221 1.57 25.53 -6.18
C GLY A 221 2.90 24.78 -5.99
N ILE A 222 2.85 23.45 -5.79
CA ILE A 222 4.04 22.62 -5.59
C ILE A 222 4.83 22.49 -6.90
N VAL A 223 4.13 22.27 -8.03
CA VAL A 223 4.79 22.11 -9.34
C VAL A 223 5.45 23.42 -9.82
N ILE A 224 4.78 24.57 -9.62
CA ILE A 224 5.33 25.86 -10.04
C ILE A 224 6.49 26.31 -9.12
N GLY A 225 6.37 26.07 -7.81
CA GLY A 225 7.43 26.39 -6.84
C GLY A 225 8.72 25.61 -7.07
N SER A 226 8.63 24.32 -7.41
CA SER A 226 9.79 23.47 -7.69
C SER A 226 10.54 23.87 -8.95
N ILE A 227 9.84 24.32 -10.01
CA ILE A 227 10.48 24.76 -11.26
C ILE A 227 11.23 26.08 -11.05
N ILE A 228 10.62 27.06 -10.37
CA ILE A 228 11.27 28.35 -10.09
C ILE A 228 12.47 28.16 -9.14
N GLY A 229 12.32 27.32 -8.11
CA GLY A 229 13.40 27.00 -7.18
C GLY A 229 14.59 26.34 -7.87
N PHE A 230 14.35 25.40 -8.79
CA PHE A 230 15.42 24.71 -9.52
C PHE A 230 16.15 25.64 -10.50
N VAL A 231 15.42 26.50 -11.21
CA VAL A 231 16.02 27.50 -12.12
C VAL A 231 16.86 28.53 -11.34
N ALA A 232 16.38 28.99 -10.19
CA ALA A 232 17.15 29.90 -9.33
C ALA A 232 18.44 29.26 -8.81
N LEU A 233 18.41 27.98 -8.41
CA LEU A 233 19.59 27.25 -7.94
C LEU A 233 20.63 27.03 -9.05
N ILE A 234 20.19 26.70 -10.26
CA ILE A 234 21.09 26.61 -11.44
C ILE A 234 21.71 27.98 -11.74
N GLY A 235 20.91 29.06 -11.71
CA GLY A 235 21.38 30.42 -11.95
C GLY A 235 22.46 30.85 -10.95
N VAL A 236 22.25 30.58 -9.65
CA VAL A 236 23.24 30.86 -8.59
C VAL A 236 24.49 30.01 -8.76
N GLY A 237 24.35 28.71 -9.07
CA GLY A 237 25.48 27.81 -9.31
C GLY A 237 26.36 28.25 -10.49
N LEU A 238 25.76 28.66 -11.61
CA LEU A 238 26.47 29.17 -12.77
C LEU A 238 27.15 30.52 -12.49
N PHE A 239 26.50 31.41 -11.73
CA PHE A 239 27.09 32.68 -11.32
C PHE A 239 28.33 32.48 -10.42
N ILE A 240 28.24 31.59 -9.42
CA ILE A 240 29.38 31.26 -8.54
C ILE A 240 30.51 30.64 -9.36
N ARG A 241 30.22 29.70 -10.27
CA ARG A 241 31.22 29.08 -11.14
C ARG A 241 31.94 30.10 -12.02
N ASN A 242 31.20 31.03 -12.63
CA ASN A 242 31.79 32.09 -13.46
C ASN A 242 32.63 33.07 -12.63
N ARG A 243 32.30 33.28 -11.35
CA ARG A 243 33.13 34.10 -10.44
C ARG A 243 34.41 33.37 -10.02
N MET A 244 34.32 32.06 -9.76
CA MET A 244 35.47 31.23 -9.37
C MET A 244 36.43 30.97 -10.52
N GLY A 245 35.95 30.85 -11.76
CA GLY A 245 36.78 30.67 -12.96
C GLY A 245 37.65 31.88 -13.30
N LYS A 246 37.45 33.03 -12.64
CA LYS A 246 38.28 34.24 -12.80
C LYS A 246 39.47 34.31 -11.84
N THR A 247 39.65 33.34 -10.95
CA THR A 247 40.77 33.33 -9.99
C THR A 247 41.51 32.01 -10.00
N ARG A 248 42.84 32.11 -10.21
CA ARG A 248 43.90 31.09 -10.11
C ARG A 248 44.20 30.27 -11.37
N THR A 249 44.89 30.90 -12.32
CA THR A 249 46.07 30.26 -12.92
C THR A 249 47.22 30.39 -11.93
N VAL A 250 47.52 29.32 -11.18
CA VAL A 250 48.82 29.17 -10.50
C VAL A 250 49.60 28.17 -11.34
N PRO A 251 50.78 28.52 -11.89
CA PRO A 251 51.58 27.60 -12.68
C PRO A 251 52.13 26.49 -11.77
N LEU A 252 51.90 25.23 -12.16
CA LEU A 252 52.49 24.07 -11.49
C LEU A 252 53.99 24.04 -11.79
N LYS A 253 54.80 24.16 -10.73
CA LYS A 253 56.24 23.96 -10.76
C LYS A 253 56.52 22.45 -10.87
N SER A 254 57.21 22.03 -11.91
CA SER A 254 57.70 20.66 -12.07
C SER A 254 58.99 20.46 -11.27
N GLU A 255 58.96 19.57 -10.28
CA GLU A 255 60.11 18.97 -9.61
C GLU A 255 59.70 17.51 -9.32
N GLY A 256 60.40 16.44 -9.63
CA GLY A 256 61.66 16.17 -10.31
C GLY A 256 61.85 14.64 -10.27
N GLU A 257 62.33 14.03 -11.36
CA GLU A 257 62.79 12.64 -11.39
C GLU A 257 64.31 12.59 -11.13
N GLY A 258 64.72 11.64 -10.29
CA GLY A 258 65.87 10.79 -10.62
C GLY A 258 67.23 11.11 -9.99
N LYS A 259 67.62 10.19 -9.09
CA LYS A 259 68.96 9.81 -8.59
C LYS A 259 69.56 10.57 -7.42
#